data_AF-A0A2N0QGI5-F1
#
_entry.id   AF-A0A2N0QGI5-F1
#
_cell.length_a   1.000
_cell.length_b   1.000
_cell.length_c   1.000
_cell.angle_alpha   90.00
_cell.angle_beta   90.00
_cell.angle_gamma   90.00
#
_symmetry.space_group_name_H-M   'P 1'
#
loop_
_entity.id
_entity.type
_entity.pdbx_description
1 polymer ?
#
loop_
_entity_poly.entity_id
_entity_poly.type
_entity_poly.pdbx_seq_one_letter_code
_entity_poly.pdbx_strand_id
1 'polypeptide(L)'
;ADEEPFNFTLLTVNTHFPDGYLEEIADQKYETQYENVHALSSKQVYDFISWIKEQEFYENTTIVLLGDHLSMQDPAYYNGKIDPEYNRTIYNTFINSVAEPISAKNRLFTSLDMYPTILASMGVEVEGNRLGLGTNLFSAERTLVEQIGLNYVDAEL
;
A
#
# COMPACT_ATOMS: atom_id res chain seq x y z
N ALA A 1 8.61 -6.65 27.31
CA ALA A 1 7.52 -6.54 26.32
C ALA A 1 6.49 -7.60 26.69
N ASP A 2 5.20 -7.35 26.51
CA ASP A 2 4.21 -8.43 26.54
C ASP A 2 4.52 -9.41 25.39
N GLU A 3 4.40 -10.71 25.63
CA GLU A 3 4.71 -11.77 24.66
C GLU A 3 3.57 -12.05 23.67
N GLU A 4 2.46 -11.32 23.78
CA GLU A 4 1.29 -11.54 22.94
C GLU A 4 1.48 -10.97 21.52
N PRO A 5 0.97 -11.65 20.48
CA PRO A 5 0.99 -11.10 19.13
C PRO A 5 0.16 -9.81 19.08
N PHE A 6 0.63 -8.84 18.29
CA PHE A 6 -0.07 -7.56 18.12
C PHE A 6 -0.48 -7.34 16.66
N ASN A 7 -1.49 -6.49 16.50
CA ASN A 7 -1.79 -5.82 15.24
C ASN A 7 -1.78 -4.31 15.51
N PHE A 8 -0.93 -3.59 14.80
CA PHE A 8 -0.88 -2.13 14.83
C PHE A 8 -1.17 -1.59 13.43
N THR A 9 -2.17 -0.72 13.32
CA THR A 9 -2.55 -0.06 12.07
C THR A 9 -2.43 1.45 12.25
N LEU A 10 -1.76 2.10 11.30
CA LEU A 10 -1.53 3.55 11.27
C LEU A 10 -1.97 4.10 9.91
N LEU A 11 -2.69 5.21 9.91
CA LEU A 11 -3.04 5.97 8.73
C LEU A 11 -2.29 7.32 8.73
N THR A 12 -1.54 7.60 7.67
CA THR A 12 -0.92 8.91 7.46
C THR A 12 -1.95 9.90 6.90
N VAL A 13 -1.87 11.18 7.27
CA VAL A 13 -2.90 12.18 6.90
C VAL A 13 -2.33 13.47 6.32
N ASN A 14 -1.06 13.79 6.53
CA ASN A 14 -0.48 15.06 6.08
C ASN A 14 -0.58 15.29 4.56
N THR A 15 -0.67 14.23 3.75
CA THR A 15 -0.79 14.33 2.28
C THR A 15 -2.24 14.51 1.81
N HIS A 16 -3.19 14.79 2.70
CA HIS A 16 -4.59 14.94 2.34
C HIS A 16 -4.81 16.13 1.38
N PHE A 17 -5.71 15.96 0.41
CA PHE A 17 -6.08 16.99 -0.56
C PHE A 17 -6.53 18.31 0.13
N PRO A 18 -6.27 19.50 -0.46
CA PRO A 18 -5.58 19.73 -1.74
C PRO A 18 -4.06 19.65 -1.63
N ASP A 19 -3.45 20.52 -0.81
CA ASP A 19 -1.98 20.69 -0.78
C ASP A 19 -1.32 20.05 0.45
N GLY A 20 -2.09 19.31 1.24
CA GLY A 20 -1.66 18.72 2.51
C GLY A 20 -1.32 19.71 3.61
N TYR A 21 -0.71 19.19 4.67
CA TYR A 21 -0.20 19.95 5.80
C TYR A 21 1.33 19.79 5.87
N LEU A 22 2.05 20.86 5.52
CA LEU A 22 3.51 20.89 5.59
C LEU A 22 3.95 21.32 6.99
N GLU A 23 4.59 20.40 7.71
CA GLU A 23 5.12 20.67 9.04
C GLU A 23 6.32 21.62 8.97
N GLU A 24 6.56 22.38 10.04
CA GLU A 24 7.68 23.35 10.12
C GLU A 24 9.06 22.69 9.99
N ILE A 25 9.15 21.38 10.26
CA ILE A 25 10.38 20.59 10.15
C ILE A 25 10.73 20.22 8.69
N ALA A 26 9.86 20.53 7.72
CA ALA A 26 10.04 20.09 6.35
C ALA A 26 11.20 20.81 5.66
N ASP A 27 12.04 20.04 4.96
CA ASP A 27 12.95 20.61 3.97
C ASP A 27 12.15 21.13 2.76
N GLN A 28 12.40 22.37 2.36
CA GLN A 28 11.82 22.96 1.14
C GLN A 28 12.60 22.50 -0.11
N LYS A 29 12.44 21.23 -0.47
CA LYS A 29 13.14 20.59 -1.59
C LYS A 29 12.54 20.92 -2.96
N TYR A 30 11.25 21.21 -3.00
CA TYR A 30 10.47 21.46 -4.23
C TYR A 30 9.81 22.84 -4.20
N GLU A 31 9.33 23.31 -5.35
CA GLU A 31 8.74 24.65 -5.49
C GLU A 31 7.37 24.82 -4.80
N THR A 32 6.72 23.72 -4.47
CA THR A 32 5.29 23.66 -4.15
C THR A 32 5.09 22.93 -2.83
N GLN A 33 4.10 23.36 -2.04
CA GLN A 33 3.76 22.70 -0.78
C GLN A 33 3.40 21.23 -1.00
N TYR A 34 2.62 20.94 -2.05
CA TYR A 34 2.15 19.61 -2.37
C TYR A 34 3.31 18.61 -2.53
N GLU A 35 4.30 18.90 -3.38
CA GLU A 35 5.45 17.99 -3.54
C GLU A 35 6.36 17.97 -2.29
N ASN A 36 6.46 19.05 -1.53
CA ASN A 36 7.20 19.04 -0.25
C ASN A 36 6.50 18.18 0.83
N VAL A 37 5.18 18.20 0.95
CA VAL A 37 4.46 17.40 1.96
C VAL A 37 4.55 15.90 1.63
N HIS A 38 4.48 15.53 0.35
CA HIS A 38 4.71 14.16 -0.07
C HIS A 38 6.15 13.70 0.19
N ALA A 39 7.14 14.58 -0.01
CA ALA A 39 8.53 14.27 0.29
C ALA A 39 8.77 14.07 1.79
N LEU A 40 8.22 14.95 2.63
CA LEU A 40 8.31 14.80 4.09
C LEU A 40 7.59 13.53 4.55
N SER A 41 6.37 13.27 4.07
CA SER A 41 5.62 12.06 4.44
C SER A 41 6.39 10.79 4.04
N SER A 42 6.98 10.75 2.84
CA SER A 42 7.83 9.65 2.41
C SER A 42 9.05 9.46 3.32
N LYS A 43 9.68 10.56 3.77
CA LYS A 43 10.80 10.52 4.70
C LYS A 43 10.38 9.99 6.08
N GLN A 44 9.25 10.46 6.62
CA GLN A 44 8.75 10.01 7.92
C GLN A 44 8.39 8.53 7.93
N VAL A 45 7.78 8.02 6.84
CA VAL A 45 7.51 6.59 6.68
C VAL A 45 8.81 5.79 6.64
N TYR A 46 9.82 6.26 5.90
CA TYR A 46 11.14 5.62 5.88
C TYR A 46 11.82 5.60 7.24
N ASP A 47 11.79 6.72 7.97
CA ASP A 47 12.40 6.84 9.30
C ASP A 47 11.68 5.92 10.31
N PHE A 48 10.34 5.84 10.25
CA PHE A 48 9.55 4.95 11.10
C PHE A 48 9.89 3.47 10.84
N ILE A 49 9.99 3.05 9.58
CA ILE A 49 10.39 1.68 9.23
C ILE A 49 11.84 1.42 9.64
N SER A 50 12.74 2.40 9.47
CA SER A 50 14.13 2.29 9.90
C SER A 50 14.22 2.08 11.42
N TRP A 51 13.42 2.83 12.19
CA TRP A 51 13.31 2.61 13.63
C TRP A 51 12.73 1.23 13.96
N ILE A 52 11.70 0.76 13.25
CA ILE A 52 11.15 -0.60 13.43
C ILE A 52 12.24 -1.66 13.24
N LYS A 53 13.12 -1.50 12.23
CA LYS A 53 14.23 -2.42 11.95
C LYS A 53 15.26 -2.56 13.09
N GLU A 54 15.31 -1.60 13.99
CA GLU A 54 16.19 -1.61 15.16
C GLU A 54 15.57 -2.32 16.38
N GLN A 55 14.27 -2.66 16.31
CA GLN A 55 13.55 -3.26 17.44
C GLN A 55 13.68 -4.78 17.46
N GLU A 56 13.67 -5.38 18.66
CA GLU A 56 13.75 -6.83 18.86
C GLU A 56 12.63 -7.61 18.15
N PHE A 57 11.47 -6.97 17.95
CA PHE A 57 10.31 -7.58 17.29
C PHE A 57 10.36 -7.56 15.75
N TYR A 58 11.33 -6.87 15.13
CA TYR A 58 11.37 -6.66 13.67
C TYR A 58 11.29 -7.96 12.87
N GLU A 59 12.17 -8.92 13.19
CA GLU A 59 12.29 -10.19 12.44
C GLU A 59 10.99 -11.02 12.50
N ASN A 60 10.16 -10.83 13.53
CA ASN A 60 8.89 -11.52 13.71
C ASN A 60 7.68 -10.62 13.44
N THR A 61 7.86 -9.51 12.72
CA THR A 61 6.78 -8.58 12.36
C THR A 61 6.70 -8.43 10.86
N THR A 62 5.59 -8.87 10.26
CA THR A 62 5.27 -8.53 8.87
C THR A 62 4.77 -7.09 8.79
N ILE A 63 5.42 -6.29 7.95
CA ILE A 63 5.06 -4.88 7.74
C ILE A 63 4.42 -4.75 6.36
N VAL A 64 3.24 -4.12 6.30
CA VAL A 64 2.51 -3.88 5.06
C VAL A 64 2.37 -2.38 4.86
N LEU A 65 3.01 -1.85 3.82
CA LEU A 65 2.77 -0.48 3.37
C LEU A 65 1.75 -0.55 2.25
N LEU A 66 0.68 0.23 2.37
CA LEU A 66 -0.42 0.23 1.42
C LEU A 66 -0.89 1.66 1.20
N GLY A 67 -0.82 2.13 -0.04
CA GLY A 67 -1.52 3.34 -0.46
C GLY A 67 -3.04 3.09 -0.47
N ASP A 68 -3.79 4.07 0.01
CA ASP A 68 -5.25 4.02 0.07
C ASP A 68 -5.89 4.27 -1.30
N HIS A 69 -5.48 5.34 -1.98
CA HIS A 69 -5.97 5.71 -3.30
C HIS A 69 -4.97 6.58 -4.08
N LEU A 70 -5.28 6.83 -5.36
CA LEU A 70 -4.53 7.79 -6.17
C LEU A 70 -4.80 9.22 -5.68
N SER A 71 -3.79 10.08 -5.72
CA SER A 71 -3.99 11.51 -5.42
C SER A 71 -5.12 12.11 -6.26
N MET A 72 -5.96 12.89 -5.57
CA MET A 72 -7.15 13.58 -6.08
C MET A 72 -6.85 14.96 -6.68
N GLN A 73 -5.57 15.29 -6.89
CA GLN A 73 -5.19 16.53 -7.58
C GLN A 73 -5.81 16.62 -8.98
N ASP A 74 -5.99 17.85 -9.46
CA ASP A 74 -6.45 18.12 -10.83
C ASP A 74 -5.54 17.36 -11.81
N PRO A 75 -6.08 16.54 -12.74
CA PRO A 75 -5.26 15.86 -13.74
C PRO A 75 -4.27 16.79 -14.48
N ALA A 76 -4.65 18.06 -14.68
CA ALA A 76 -3.79 19.06 -15.31
C ALA A 76 -2.51 19.36 -14.52
N TYR A 77 -2.51 19.13 -13.20
CA TYR A 77 -1.31 19.27 -12.36
C TYR A 77 -0.18 18.32 -12.81
N TYR A 78 -0.54 17.15 -13.35
CA TYR A 78 0.43 16.15 -13.80
C TYR A 78 0.91 16.37 -15.24
N ASN A 79 0.34 17.32 -15.98
CA ASN A 79 0.73 17.59 -17.37
C ASN A 79 2.19 18.02 -17.44
N GLY A 80 3.00 17.26 -18.17
CA GLY A 80 4.45 17.50 -18.28
C GLY A 80 5.26 17.10 -17.04
N LYS A 81 4.63 16.56 -15.98
CA LYS A 81 5.32 16.01 -14.79
C LYS A 81 5.43 14.48 -14.84
N ILE A 82 4.51 13.80 -15.52
CA ILE A 82 4.53 12.34 -15.70
C ILE A 82 4.50 12.00 -17.20
N ASP A 83 5.03 10.82 -17.54
CA ASP A 83 4.88 10.27 -18.89
C ASP A 83 3.37 10.05 -19.17
N PRO A 84 2.83 10.53 -20.32
CA PRO A 84 1.44 10.28 -20.70
C PRO A 84 1.05 8.81 -20.73
N GLU A 85 2.00 7.90 -20.96
CA GLU A 85 1.77 6.45 -20.98
C GLU A 85 1.91 5.80 -19.59
N TYR A 86 2.28 6.58 -18.56
CA TYR A 86 2.41 6.06 -17.20
C TYR A 86 1.04 5.81 -16.57
N ASN A 87 0.71 4.52 -16.40
CA ASN A 87 -0.46 4.13 -15.64
C ASN A 87 -0.21 4.33 -14.14
N ARG A 88 -0.87 5.34 -13.54
CA ARG A 88 -0.76 5.62 -12.10
C ARG A 88 -1.36 4.48 -11.29
N THR A 89 -0.60 3.99 -10.32
CA THR A 89 -1.06 2.98 -9.35
C THR A 89 -0.85 3.47 -7.92
N ILE A 90 -1.53 2.85 -6.97
CA ILE A 90 -1.10 2.93 -5.58
C ILE A 90 0.24 2.18 -5.42
N TYR A 91 0.96 2.48 -4.36
CA TYR A 91 2.14 1.73 -3.94
C TYR A 91 1.75 0.76 -2.83
N ASN A 92 2.20 -0.49 -2.93
CA ASN A 92 2.09 -1.45 -1.84
C ASN A 92 3.35 -2.30 -1.74
N THR A 93 3.75 -2.66 -0.53
CA THR A 93 4.87 -3.58 -0.30
C THR A 93 4.68 -4.36 0.99
N PHE A 94 5.20 -5.58 1.00
CA PHE A 94 5.22 -6.48 2.14
C PHE A 94 6.68 -6.70 2.54
N ILE A 95 7.00 -6.47 3.80
CA ILE A 95 8.34 -6.64 4.38
C ILE A 95 8.22 -7.73 5.45
N ASN A 96 9.20 -8.63 5.51
CA ASN A 96 9.19 -9.80 6.40
C ASN A 96 7.92 -10.67 6.23
N SER A 97 7.44 -10.77 4.99
CA SER A 97 6.43 -11.78 4.66
C SER A 97 7.08 -13.17 4.71
N VAL A 98 6.41 -14.14 5.33
CA VAL A 98 6.86 -15.54 5.28
C VAL A 98 6.36 -16.26 4.02
N ALA A 99 5.43 -15.64 3.30
CA ALA A 99 4.90 -16.11 2.03
C ALA A 99 5.47 -15.31 0.86
N GLU A 100 5.77 -16.00 -0.23
CA GLU A 100 6.31 -15.42 -1.45
C GLU A 100 5.28 -15.49 -2.58
N PRO A 101 5.11 -14.41 -3.37
CA PRO A 101 4.19 -14.43 -4.49
C PRO A 101 4.61 -15.39 -5.60
N ILE A 102 3.68 -16.23 -6.05
CA ILE A 102 3.86 -17.00 -7.29
C ILE A 102 4.01 -16.06 -8.50
N SER A 103 3.30 -14.93 -8.51
CA SER A 103 3.48 -13.86 -9.49
C SER A 103 3.41 -12.48 -8.84
N ALA A 104 4.52 -11.75 -8.88
CA ALA A 104 4.65 -10.42 -8.30
C ALA A 104 4.37 -9.26 -9.29
N LYS A 105 4.08 -9.56 -10.56
CA LYS A 105 3.95 -8.55 -11.62
C LYS A 105 2.68 -8.75 -12.42
N ASN A 106 2.11 -7.65 -12.90
CA ASN A 106 0.97 -7.61 -13.83
C ASN A 106 -0.28 -8.33 -13.31
N ARG A 107 -0.43 -8.45 -11.99
CA ARG A 107 -1.68 -8.88 -11.35
C ARG A 107 -2.68 -7.72 -11.41
N LEU A 108 -3.96 -8.02 -11.66
CA LEU A 108 -5.03 -7.04 -11.49
C LEU A 108 -5.74 -7.34 -10.17
N PHE A 109 -5.83 -6.36 -9.27
CA PHE A 109 -6.36 -6.57 -7.93
C PHE A 109 -6.93 -5.29 -7.34
N THR A 110 -7.66 -5.44 -6.24
CA THR A 110 -8.29 -4.35 -5.49
C THR A 110 -7.92 -4.42 -4.02
N SER A 111 -8.39 -3.46 -3.22
CA SER A 111 -8.25 -3.50 -1.76
C SER A 111 -8.88 -4.73 -1.12
N LEU A 112 -9.89 -5.35 -1.76
CA LEU A 112 -10.53 -6.59 -1.29
C LEU A 112 -9.52 -7.74 -1.16
N ASP A 113 -8.54 -7.79 -2.07
CA ASP A 113 -7.52 -8.83 -2.10
C ASP A 113 -6.47 -8.67 -0.98
N MET A 114 -6.38 -7.49 -0.35
CA MET A 114 -5.41 -7.25 0.73
C MET A 114 -5.70 -8.08 1.97
N TYR A 115 -6.96 -8.31 2.33
CA TYR A 115 -7.29 -9.04 3.56
C TYR A 115 -6.71 -10.48 3.59
N PRO A 116 -7.03 -11.37 2.63
CA PRO A 116 -6.41 -12.69 2.61
C PRO A 116 -4.90 -12.65 2.35
N THR A 117 -4.40 -11.65 1.61
CA THR A 117 -2.96 -11.51 1.34
C THR A 117 -2.17 -11.15 2.60
N ILE A 118 -2.69 -10.26 3.45
CA ILE A 118 -2.07 -9.88 4.73
C ILE A 118 -2.02 -11.11 5.66
N LEU A 119 -3.09 -11.90 5.75
CA LEU A 119 -3.09 -13.13 6.54
C LEU A 119 -2.05 -14.13 6.03
N ALA A 120 -2.02 -14.37 4.72
CA ALA A 120 -1.05 -15.26 4.10
C ALA A 120 0.40 -14.77 4.32
N SER A 121 0.64 -13.46 4.32
CA SER A 121 1.96 -12.87 4.57
C SER A 121 2.53 -13.17 5.95
N MET A 122 1.65 -13.49 6.92
CA MET A 122 2.02 -13.91 8.28
C MET A 122 2.02 -15.44 8.44
N GLY A 123 1.82 -16.21 7.36
CA GLY A 123 1.84 -17.67 7.39
C GLY A 123 0.49 -18.33 7.72
N VAL A 124 -0.60 -17.55 7.74
CA VAL A 124 -1.95 -18.11 7.93
C VAL A 124 -2.40 -18.80 6.64
N GLU A 125 -2.80 -20.07 6.75
CA GLU A 125 -3.41 -20.78 5.63
C GLU A 125 -4.86 -20.32 5.42
N VAL A 126 -5.14 -19.79 4.22
CA VAL A 126 -6.49 -19.39 3.81
C VAL A 126 -7.05 -20.49 2.90
N GLU A 127 -8.10 -21.17 3.33
CA GLU A 127 -8.74 -22.23 2.54
C GLU A 127 -9.14 -21.71 1.15
N GLY A 128 -8.71 -22.42 0.10
CA GLY A 128 -8.96 -22.03 -1.29
C GLY A 128 -8.32 -20.71 -1.71
N ASN A 129 -7.41 -20.13 -0.91
CA ASN A 129 -6.78 -18.83 -1.15
C ASN A 129 -7.79 -17.67 -1.28
N ARG A 130 -8.96 -17.78 -0.66
CA ARG A 130 -10.03 -16.77 -0.72
C ARG A 130 -10.63 -16.51 0.65
N LEU A 131 -10.87 -15.24 0.94
CA LEU A 131 -11.59 -14.82 2.14
C LEU A 131 -12.46 -13.60 1.82
N GLY A 132 -13.77 -13.73 2.03
CA GLY A 132 -14.73 -12.76 1.50
C GLY A 132 -14.65 -12.69 -0.03
N LEU A 133 -14.56 -11.47 -0.56
CA LEU A 133 -14.40 -11.22 -2.01
C LEU A 133 -12.93 -11.15 -2.45
N GLY A 134 -11.99 -11.22 -1.49
CA GLY A 134 -10.57 -11.13 -1.74
C GLY A 134 -9.94 -12.45 -2.16
N THR A 135 -8.89 -12.36 -2.96
CA THR A 135 -8.01 -13.46 -3.33
C THR A 135 -6.61 -13.23 -2.77
N ASN A 136 -6.00 -14.24 -2.17
CA ASN A 136 -4.61 -14.18 -1.74
C ASN A 136 -3.69 -13.94 -2.96
N LEU A 137 -3.05 -12.77 -3.02
CA LEU A 137 -2.20 -12.36 -4.14
C LEU A 137 -0.89 -13.14 -4.21
N PHE A 138 -0.52 -13.87 -3.15
CA PHE A 138 0.62 -14.78 -3.18
C PHE A 138 0.32 -16.11 -3.87
N SER A 139 -0.95 -16.45 -4.05
CA SER A 139 -1.38 -17.66 -4.72
C SER A 139 -1.44 -17.52 -6.24
N ALA A 140 -1.64 -18.64 -6.93
CA ALA A 140 -1.89 -18.70 -8.37
C ALA A 140 -3.36 -18.42 -8.73
N GLU A 141 -4.23 -18.22 -7.73
CA GLU A 141 -5.65 -17.98 -7.95
C GLU A 141 -5.88 -16.60 -8.54
N ARG A 142 -6.74 -16.54 -9.56
CA ARG A 142 -7.14 -15.28 -10.20
C ARG A 142 -8.03 -14.46 -9.26
N THR A 143 -7.79 -13.16 -9.13
CA THR A 143 -8.69 -12.24 -8.44
C THR A 143 -10.05 -12.13 -9.15
N LEU A 144 -11.06 -11.56 -8.50
CA LEU A 144 -12.32 -11.26 -9.19
C LEU A 144 -12.10 -10.36 -10.40
N VAL A 145 -11.29 -9.31 -10.26
CA VAL A 145 -10.96 -8.40 -11.36
C VAL A 145 -10.26 -9.14 -12.50
N GLU A 146 -9.37 -10.09 -12.21
CA GLU A 146 -8.72 -10.91 -13.23
C GLU A 146 -9.70 -11.83 -13.94
N GLN A 147 -10.73 -12.34 -13.25
CA GLN A 147 -11.69 -13.30 -13.82
C GLN A 147 -12.75 -12.64 -14.69
N ILE A 148 -13.38 -11.57 -14.19
CA ILE A 148 -14.59 -10.99 -14.78
C ILE A 148 -14.43 -9.51 -15.17
N GLY A 149 -13.27 -8.91 -14.89
CA GLY A 149 -12.93 -7.54 -15.30
C GLY A 149 -13.39 -6.47 -14.32
N LEU A 150 -12.62 -5.39 -14.23
CA LEU A 150 -12.85 -4.30 -13.27
C LEU A 150 -14.22 -3.64 -13.42
N ASN A 151 -14.64 -3.35 -14.66
CA ASN A 151 -15.92 -2.67 -14.92
C ASN A 151 -17.14 -3.45 -14.40
N TYR A 152 -17.08 -4.78 -14.45
CA TYR A 152 -18.18 -5.61 -13.94
C TYR A 152 -18.16 -5.64 -12.41
N VAL A 153 -16.97 -5.79 -11.81
CA VAL A 153 -16.78 -5.77 -10.36
C VAL A 153 -17.27 -4.44 -9.78
N ASP A 154 -16.93 -3.30 -10.40
CA ASP A 154 -17.32 -1.95 -9.98
C ASP A 154 -18.83 -1.67 -10.15
N ALA A 155 -19.49 -2.32 -11.11
CA ALA A 155 -20.92 -2.14 -11.33
C ALA A 155 -21.80 -2.91 -10.32
N GLU A 156 -21.28 -4.01 -9.76
CA GLU A 156 -22.05 -4.96 -8.96
C GLU A 156 -21.75 -4.89 -7.45
N LEU A 157 -20.64 -4.28 -7.03
CA LEU A 157 -20.18 -4.19 -5.65
C LEU A 157 -20.07 -2.74 -5.18
#